data_AF-A0A1G0CJB8-F1
#
_entry.id   AF-A0A1G0CJB8-F1
#
_cell.length_a   1.000
_cell.length_b   1.000
_cell.length_c   1.000
_cell.angle_alpha   90.00
_cell.angle_beta   90.00
_cell.angle_gamma   90.00
#
_symmetry.space_group_name_H-M   'P 1'
#
loop_
_entity.id
_entity.type
_entity.pdbx_description
1 polymer ?
#
loop_
_entity_poly.entity_id
_entity_poly.type
_entity_poly.pdbx_seq_one_letter_code
_entity_poly.pdbx_strand_id
1 'polypeptide(L)'
;MTDRSYIQNLRVPSKEQPLKILMSACLTGITCGFDGSANGEYPSALKLLNYNNVKIVKFCPEEFSFGTPREMCDIHGGTGIDVLEGRARVLTESGIDWTEGMIHASEKMLELAQREEIELAVMMDISAACGSQVIYDGNRFGENKVYQIGAGVSGAQLMRNGFKVISQRDFASLELLYAKLDENHVVNEDALDHHEIGWYKEYFG
;
A
#
# COMPACT_ATOMS: atom_id res chain seq x y z
N MET A 1 6.14 2.47 -9.71
CA MET A 1 6.67 3.69 -9.04
C MET A 1 5.56 4.71 -8.94
N THR A 2 5.63 5.59 -7.94
CA THR A 2 4.60 6.60 -7.67
C THR A 2 4.56 7.69 -8.74
N ASP A 3 3.36 8.07 -9.16
CA ASP A 3 3.11 9.09 -10.18
C ASP A 3 3.08 10.48 -9.55
N ARG A 4 4.26 11.11 -9.40
CA ARG A 4 4.38 12.47 -8.83
C ARG A 4 3.63 13.52 -9.65
N SER A 5 3.57 13.35 -10.97
CA SER A 5 2.85 14.28 -11.86
C SER A 5 1.36 14.27 -11.55
N TYR A 6 0.78 13.08 -11.31
CA TYR A 6 -0.60 12.97 -10.85
C TYR A 6 -0.83 13.72 -9.53
N ILE A 7 0.04 13.54 -8.54
CA ILE A 7 -0.07 14.22 -7.23
C ILE A 7 -0.01 15.75 -7.41
N GLN A 8 0.92 16.25 -8.22
CA GLN A 8 1.05 17.68 -8.53
C GLN A 8 -0.17 18.24 -9.27
N ASN A 9 -0.89 17.41 -10.03
CA ASN A 9 -2.11 17.80 -10.74
C ASN A 9 -3.39 17.49 -9.97
N LEU A 10 -3.30 16.91 -8.75
CA LEU A 10 -4.45 16.80 -7.88
C LEU A 10 -5.03 18.19 -7.60
N ARG A 11 -6.36 18.25 -7.60
CA ARG A 11 -7.10 19.42 -7.13
C ARG A 11 -6.70 19.75 -5.70
N VAL A 12 -6.81 21.02 -5.32
CA VAL A 12 -6.68 21.45 -3.93
C VAL A 12 -7.98 21.09 -3.20
N PRO A 13 -7.97 20.22 -2.18
CA PRO A 13 -9.17 19.83 -1.47
C PRO A 13 -9.58 20.88 -0.43
N SER A 14 -10.88 20.97 -0.17
CA SER A 14 -11.45 21.78 0.91
C SER A 14 -12.12 20.87 1.94
N LYS A 15 -12.59 21.45 3.05
CA LYS A 15 -13.35 20.71 4.06
C LYS A 15 -14.67 20.16 3.51
N GLU A 16 -15.31 20.90 2.61
CA GLU A 16 -16.60 20.56 1.97
C GLU A 16 -16.42 19.52 0.85
N GLN A 17 -15.26 19.54 0.19
CA GLN A 17 -14.88 18.58 -0.84
C GLN A 17 -13.51 17.97 -0.50
N PRO A 18 -13.44 17.08 0.49
CA PRO A 18 -12.17 16.53 0.96
C PRO A 18 -11.55 15.62 -0.10
N LEU A 19 -10.22 15.50 -0.10
CA LEU A 19 -9.51 14.48 -0.88
C LEU A 19 -9.82 13.11 -0.29
N LYS A 20 -10.33 12.18 -1.09
CA LYS A 20 -10.70 10.84 -0.62
C LYS A 20 -9.54 9.87 -0.85
N ILE A 21 -8.96 9.38 0.24
CA ILE A 21 -7.79 8.49 0.21
C ILE A 21 -8.16 7.12 0.76
N LEU A 22 -7.86 6.07 0.00
CA LEU A 22 -7.90 4.69 0.51
C LEU A 22 -6.55 4.38 1.16
N MET A 23 -6.57 3.85 2.38
CA MET A 23 -5.37 3.62 3.15
C MET A 23 -5.34 2.19 3.72
N SER A 24 -4.18 1.53 3.65
CA SER A 24 -3.96 0.30 4.41
C SER A 24 -4.28 0.56 5.88
N ALA A 25 -5.21 -0.19 6.47
CA ALA A 25 -5.76 0.12 7.79
C ALA A 25 -4.68 0.20 8.89
N CYS A 26 -3.66 -0.66 8.80
CA CYS A 26 -2.50 -0.69 9.70
C CYS A 26 -1.75 0.65 9.78
N LEU A 27 -1.64 1.38 8.66
CA LEU A 27 -1.00 2.70 8.62
C LEU A 27 -1.74 3.77 9.43
N THR A 28 -2.98 3.48 9.84
CA THR A 28 -3.81 4.38 10.66
C THR A 28 -3.79 4.03 12.15
N GLY A 29 -2.90 3.11 12.56
CA GLY A 29 -2.79 2.63 13.94
C GLY A 29 -3.78 1.50 14.30
N ILE A 30 -4.58 1.01 13.34
CA ILE A 30 -5.45 -0.14 13.57
C ILE A 30 -4.59 -1.39 13.70
N THR A 31 -4.85 -2.16 14.76
CA THR A 31 -4.14 -3.39 15.12
C THR A 31 -4.57 -4.59 14.28
N CYS A 32 -4.50 -4.47 12.96
CA CYS A 32 -4.90 -5.49 11.99
C CYS A 32 -3.70 -6.26 11.39
N GLY A 33 -2.51 -6.11 11.96
CA GLY A 33 -1.30 -6.85 11.59
C GLY A 33 -1.46 -8.34 11.86
N PHE A 34 -0.59 -9.16 11.27
CA PHE A 34 -0.67 -10.63 11.41
C PHE A 34 -0.58 -11.07 12.89
N ASP A 35 0.19 -10.34 13.68
CA ASP A 35 0.41 -10.53 15.12
C ASP A 35 -0.56 -9.71 16.01
N GLY A 36 -1.54 -9.02 15.41
CA GLY A 36 -2.41 -8.08 16.13
C GLY A 36 -1.73 -6.75 16.47
N SER A 37 -0.61 -6.40 15.85
CA SER A 37 -0.02 -5.05 15.92
C SER A 37 -0.54 -4.14 14.81
N ALA A 38 -0.12 -2.87 14.79
CA ALA A 38 -0.34 -1.95 13.67
C ALA A 38 0.71 -2.10 12.54
N ASN A 39 1.52 -3.16 12.57
CA ASN A 39 2.69 -3.35 11.69
C ASN A 39 3.72 -2.21 11.76
N GLY A 40 3.82 -1.51 12.89
CA GLY A 40 4.74 -0.41 13.13
C GLY A 40 4.06 0.97 13.25
N GLU A 41 4.87 2.01 13.41
CA GLU A 41 4.42 3.40 13.45
C GLU A 41 4.97 4.14 12.24
N TYR A 42 4.09 4.85 11.53
CA TYR A 42 4.42 5.53 10.27
C TYR A 42 3.98 6.99 10.35
N PRO A 43 4.74 7.87 11.03
CA PRO A 43 4.35 9.25 11.30
C PRO A 43 3.97 10.03 10.03
N SER A 44 4.69 9.82 8.93
CA SER A 44 4.40 10.41 7.63
C SER A 44 2.99 10.02 7.16
N ALA A 45 2.67 8.73 7.12
CA ALA A 45 1.34 8.27 6.72
C ALA A 45 0.25 8.73 7.72
N LEU A 46 0.51 8.66 9.04
CA LEU A 46 -0.40 9.11 10.09
C LEU A 46 -0.72 10.60 10.02
N LYS A 47 0.21 11.43 9.52
CA LYS A 47 0.00 12.87 9.32
C LYS A 47 -1.27 13.14 8.49
N LEU A 48 -1.60 12.27 7.54
CA LEU A 48 -2.80 12.39 6.69
C LEU A 48 -4.11 12.41 7.50
N LEU A 49 -4.15 11.77 8.68
CA LEU A 49 -5.33 11.73 9.54
C LEU A 49 -5.66 13.09 10.16
N ASN A 50 -4.70 14.03 10.21
CA ASN A 50 -4.84 15.31 10.89
C ASN A 50 -5.37 16.43 9.98
N TYR A 51 -5.49 16.17 8.68
CA TYR A 51 -5.98 17.15 7.72
C TYR A 51 -7.51 17.12 7.65
N ASN A 52 -8.15 18.26 7.90
CA ASN A 52 -9.62 18.39 7.92
C ASN A 52 -10.27 18.40 6.52
N ASN A 53 -9.45 18.47 5.47
CA ASN A 53 -9.80 18.39 4.06
C ASN A 53 -9.40 17.04 3.44
N VAL A 54 -9.20 16.01 4.27
CA VAL A 54 -8.95 14.63 3.85
C VAL A 54 -10.03 13.71 4.43
N LYS A 55 -10.57 12.82 3.59
CA LYS A 55 -11.42 11.71 4.03
C LYS A 55 -10.65 10.41 3.82
N ILE A 56 -10.33 9.74 4.93
CA ILE A 56 -9.61 8.47 4.92
C ILE A 56 -10.62 7.31 4.93
N VAL A 57 -10.56 6.47 3.90
CA VAL A 57 -11.23 5.18 3.83
C VAL A 57 -10.19 4.11 4.13
N LYS A 58 -10.49 3.21 5.07
CA LYS A 58 -9.52 2.24 5.58
C LYS A 58 -9.92 0.83 5.15
N PHE A 59 -8.94 0.03 4.73
CA PHE A 59 -9.18 -1.38 4.44
C PHE A 59 -7.91 -2.21 4.69
N CYS A 60 -8.08 -3.41 5.24
CA CYS A 60 -7.02 -4.41 5.37
C CYS A 60 -7.47 -5.67 4.62
N PRO A 61 -6.88 -6.00 3.46
CA PRO A 61 -7.29 -7.17 2.69
C PRO A 61 -7.10 -8.48 3.47
N GLU A 62 -5.98 -8.60 4.17
CA GLU A 62 -5.64 -9.82 4.88
C GLU A 62 -6.55 -10.05 6.09
N GLU A 63 -6.87 -9.00 6.87
CA GLU A 63 -7.83 -9.10 7.98
C GLU A 63 -9.24 -9.42 7.48
N PHE A 64 -9.66 -8.81 6.36
CA PHE A 64 -10.97 -9.08 5.77
C PHE A 64 -11.18 -10.56 5.45
N SER A 65 -10.16 -11.24 4.88
CA SER A 65 -10.29 -12.64 4.48
C SER A 65 -9.87 -13.65 5.54
N PHE A 66 -8.92 -13.30 6.42
CA PHE A 66 -8.26 -14.27 7.31
C PHE A 66 -8.30 -13.88 8.80
N GLY A 67 -8.82 -12.69 9.13
CA GLY A 67 -8.93 -12.20 10.51
C GLY A 67 -7.60 -11.73 11.12
N THR A 68 -7.62 -11.49 12.43
CA THR A 68 -6.48 -11.06 13.23
C THR A 68 -6.58 -11.70 14.63
N PRO A 69 -5.52 -12.34 15.17
CA PRO A 69 -4.24 -12.63 14.52
C PRO A 69 -4.37 -13.72 13.45
N ARG A 70 -3.35 -13.85 12.60
CA ARG A 70 -3.30 -14.78 11.46
C ARG A 70 -1.85 -15.09 11.10
N GLU A 71 -1.62 -16.09 10.26
CA GLU A 71 -0.29 -16.34 9.69
C GLU A 71 0.15 -15.19 8.76
N MET A 72 1.46 -15.00 8.65
CA MET A 72 2.03 -14.13 7.61
C MET A 72 1.95 -14.85 6.27
N CYS A 73 1.67 -14.11 5.20
CA CYS A 73 1.67 -14.63 3.83
C CYS A 73 2.57 -13.81 2.92
N ASP A 74 3.10 -14.48 1.90
CA ASP A 74 3.92 -13.90 0.84
C ASP A 74 3.49 -14.44 -0.54
N ILE A 75 3.88 -13.74 -1.60
CA ILE A 75 3.62 -14.20 -2.97
C ILE A 75 4.76 -15.12 -3.40
N HIS A 76 4.41 -16.26 -3.98
CA HIS A 76 5.33 -17.23 -4.53
C HIS A 76 5.15 -17.35 -6.05
N GLY A 77 6.26 -17.22 -6.79
CA GLY A 77 6.29 -17.43 -8.25
C GLY A 77 5.86 -16.22 -9.09
N GLY A 78 5.94 -15.01 -8.53
CA GLY A 78 5.66 -13.77 -9.25
C GLY A 78 5.16 -12.66 -8.34
N THR A 79 4.36 -11.75 -8.91
CA THR A 79 3.81 -10.57 -8.22
C THR A 79 2.29 -10.66 -8.06
N GLY A 80 1.69 -9.63 -7.48
CA GLY A 80 0.23 -9.51 -7.38
C GLY A 80 -0.47 -9.58 -8.73
N ILE A 81 0.14 -9.07 -9.82
CA ILE A 81 -0.42 -9.21 -11.17
C ILE A 81 -0.44 -10.68 -11.59
N ASP A 82 0.63 -11.42 -11.33
CA ASP A 82 0.71 -12.84 -11.67
C ASP A 82 -0.28 -13.68 -10.85
N VAL A 83 -0.54 -13.32 -9.59
CA VAL A 83 -1.61 -13.93 -8.79
C VAL A 83 -2.97 -13.69 -9.44
N LEU A 84 -3.27 -12.44 -9.80
CA LEU A 84 -4.53 -12.07 -10.43
C LEU A 84 -4.74 -12.70 -11.81
N GLU A 85 -3.67 -13.12 -12.47
CA GLU A 85 -3.67 -13.81 -13.77
C GLU A 85 -3.52 -15.34 -13.63
N GLY A 86 -3.53 -15.87 -12.41
CA GLY A 86 -3.49 -17.31 -12.12
C GLY A 86 -2.13 -17.97 -12.34
N ARG A 87 -1.04 -17.19 -12.36
CA ARG A 87 0.34 -17.65 -12.57
C ARG A 87 1.19 -17.73 -11.30
N ALA A 88 0.78 -17.05 -10.24
CA ALA A 88 1.46 -17.07 -8.94
C ALA A 88 0.46 -17.40 -7.81
N ARG A 89 0.98 -17.64 -6.60
CA ARG A 89 0.16 -17.99 -5.44
C ARG A 89 0.49 -17.13 -4.23
N VAL A 90 -0.47 -16.97 -3.34
CA VAL A 90 -0.27 -16.38 -2.01
C VAL A 90 -0.24 -17.53 -1.02
N LEU A 91 0.91 -17.77 -0.41
CA LEU A 91 1.09 -18.85 0.56
C LEU A 91 1.40 -18.27 1.94
N THR A 92 0.89 -18.91 2.98
CA THR A 92 1.31 -18.60 4.36
C THR A 92 2.72 -19.09 4.63
N GLU A 93 3.31 -18.64 5.74
CA GLU A 93 4.60 -19.12 6.22
C GLU A 93 4.65 -20.64 6.45
N SER A 94 3.50 -21.27 6.76
CA SER A 94 3.38 -22.74 6.88
C SER A 94 3.01 -23.44 5.56
N GLY A 95 2.79 -22.68 4.48
CA GLY A 95 2.51 -23.20 3.14
C GLY A 95 1.02 -23.41 2.81
N ILE A 96 0.11 -22.85 3.61
CA ILE A 96 -1.33 -22.88 3.30
C ILE A 96 -1.61 -21.93 2.13
N ASP A 97 -2.38 -22.39 1.15
CA ASP A 97 -2.74 -21.59 -0.01
C ASP A 97 -3.88 -20.62 0.33
N TRP A 98 -3.57 -19.32 0.32
CA TRP A 98 -4.48 -18.21 0.59
C TRP A 98 -4.86 -17.43 -0.68
N THR A 99 -4.51 -17.95 -1.86
CA THR A 99 -4.66 -17.24 -3.14
C THR A 99 -6.08 -16.74 -3.38
N GLU A 100 -7.07 -17.62 -3.30
CA GLU A 100 -8.49 -17.26 -3.55
C GLU A 100 -9.00 -16.22 -2.54
N GLY A 101 -8.67 -16.38 -1.26
CA GLY A 101 -9.05 -15.43 -0.22
C GLY A 101 -8.42 -14.04 -0.44
N MET A 102 -7.18 -14.02 -0.92
CA MET A 102 -6.48 -12.75 -1.21
C MET A 102 -7.03 -12.07 -2.46
N ILE A 103 -7.36 -12.84 -3.51
CA ILE A 103 -8.04 -12.32 -4.71
C ILE A 103 -9.38 -11.72 -4.31
N HIS A 104 -10.20 -12.43 -3.52
CA HIS A 104 -11.49 -11.92 -3.05
C HIS A 104 -11.35 -10.61 -2.24
N ALA A 105 -10.36 -10.54 -1.35
CA ALA A 105 -10.07 -9.32 -0.60
C ALA A 105 -9.68 -8.15 -1.51
N SER A 106 -8.89 -8.42 -2.56
CA SER A 106 -8.48 -7.41 -3.53
C SER A 106 -9.68 -6.85 -4.31
N GLU A 107 -10.63 -7.70 -4.70
CA GLU A 107 -11.88 -7.30 -5.36
C GLU A 107 -12.72 -6.43 -4.45
N LYS A 108 -12.81 -6.79 -3.15
CA LYS A 108 -13.53 -6.00 -2.15
C LYS A 108 -12.90 -4.64 -1.89
N MET A 109 -11.57 -4.57 -1.88
CA MET A 109 -10.85 -3.30 -1.81
C MET A 109 -11.13 -2.43 -3.04
N LEU A 110 -11.16 -3.01 -4.24
CA LEU A 110 -11.49 -2.30 -5.47
C LEU A 110 -12.94 -1.78 -5.47
N GLU A 111 -13.90 -2.63 -5.08
CA GLU A 111 -15.32 -2.26 -4.97
C GLU A 111 -15.48 -1.07 -4.02
N LEU A 112 -14.82 -1.12 -2.86
CA LEU A 112 -14.80 -0.03 -1.90
C LEU A 112 -14.19 1.24 -2.51
N ALA A 113 -13.06 1.11 -3.22
CA ALA A 113 -12.40 2.25 -3.85
C ALA A 113 -13.28 2.95 -4.89
N GLN A 114 -13.99 2.17 -5.70
CA GLN A 114 -14.92 2.68 -6.70
C GLN A 114 -16.15 3.34 -6.05
N ARG A 115 -16.76 2.66 -5.07
CA ARG A 115 -17.97 3.15 -4.38
C ARG A 115 -17.71 4.46 -3.63
N GLU A 116 -16.56 4.58 -2.98
CA GLU A 116 -16.21 5.78 -2.23
C GLU A 116 -15.65 6.90 -3.13
N GLU A 117 -15.43 6.63 -4.42
CA GLU A 117 -14.80 7.54 -5.39
C GLU A 117 -13.41 7.96 -4.93
N ILE A 118 -12.57 6.97 -4.60
CA ILE A 118 -11.21 7.21 -4.13
C ILE A 118 -10.37 7.86 -5.22
N GLU A 119 -9.63 8.91 -4.85
CA GLU A 119 -8.78 9.67 -5.77
C GLU A 119 -7.32 9.21 -5.69
N LEU A 120 -6.92 8.62 -4.57
CA LEU A 120 -5.56 8.20 -4.29
C LEU A 120 -5.53 7.07 -3.25
N ALA A 121 -4.61 6.13 -3.39
CA ALA A 121 -4.36 5.08 -2.42
C ALA A 121 -2.99 5.25 -1.74
N VAL A 122 -2.92 5.07 -0.42
CA VAL A 122 -1.68 5.06 0.37
C VAL A 122 -1.53 3.71 1.03
N MET A 123 -0.54 2.93 0.60
CA MET A 123 -0.47 1.51 0.89
C MET A 123 0.81 1.12 1.64
N MET A 124 0.68 0.08 2.47
CA MET A 124 1.78 -0.59 3.14
C MET A 124 2.60 -1.38 2.14
N ASP A 125 3.75 -0.83 1.73
CA ASP A 125 4.74 -1.56 0.92
C ASP A 125 5.22 -2.85 1.61
N ILE A 126 5.84 -3.76 0.86
CA ILE A 126 6.34 -5.06 1.34
C ILE A 126 5.24 -6.09 1.67
N SER A 127 3.99 -5.67 1.92
CA SER A 127 2.86 -6.60 2.10
C SER A 127 2.52 -7.36 0.81
N ALA A 128 2.27 -8.66 0.93
CA ALA A 128 1.77 -9.50 -0.16
C ALA A 128 0.38 -9.06 -0.67
N ALA A 129 -0.38 -8.35 0.15
CA ALA A 129 -1.65 -7.76 -0.22
C ALA A 129 -1.51 -6.32 -0.72
N CYS A 130 -0.98 -5.44 0.13
CA CYS A 130 -1.00 -3.98 -0.12
C CYS A 130 0.26 -3.45 -0.80
N GLY A 131 1.33 -4.24 -0.91
CA GLY A 131 2.61 -3.79 -1.46
C GLY A 131 2.45 -3.07 -2.80
N SER A 132 3.20 -2.00 -3.02
CA SER A 132 3.04 -1.16 -4.22
C SER A 132 4.30 -1.05 -5.07
N GLN A 133 5.47 -1.34 -4.51
CA GLN A 133 6.74 -1.26 -5.25
C GLN A 133 7.63 -2.46 -5.03
N VAL A 134 7.70 -2.96 -3.79
CA VAL A 134 8.54 -4.10 -3.42
C VAL A 134 7.73 -5.05 -2.56
N ILE A 135 7.90 -6.34 -2.81
CA ILE A 135 7.38 -7.44 -1.99
C ILE A 135 8.47 -8.50 -1.79
N TYR A 136 8.21 -9.49 -0.95
CA TYR A 136 9.05 -10.69 -0.88
C TYR A 136 8.77 -11.62 -2.06
N ASP A 137 9.81 -12.32 -2.52
CA ASP A 137 9.68 -13.49 -3.40
C ASP A 137 9.74 -14.75 -2.54
N GLY A 138 8.56 -15.27 -2.22
CA GLY A 138 8.38 -16.38 -1.30
C GLY A 138 8.45 -15.99 0.19
N ASN A 139 8.63 -16.99 1.04
CA ASN A 139 8.47 -16.87 2.48
C ASN A 139 9.52 -15.93 3.11
N ARG A 140 9.08 -14.79 3.65
CA ARG A 140 9.95 -13.78 4.27
C ARG A 140 10.69 -14.23 5.54
N PHE A 141 10.30 -15.35 6.13
CA PHE A 141 10.95 -15.96 7.29
C PHE A 141 11.87 -17.13 6.93
N GLY A 142 12.01 -17.44 5.63
CA GLY A 142 12.98 -18.43 5.15
C GLY A 142 14.44 -17.96 5.32
N GLU A 143 15.37 -18.91 5.24
CA GLU A 143 16.82 -18.65 5.39
C GLU A 143 17.35 -17.64 4.36
N ASN A 144 16.85 -17.72 3.13
CA ASN A 144 17.25 -16.84 2.03
C ASN A 144 16.11 -15.88 1.71
N LYS A 145 16.05 -14.77 2.45
CA LYS A 145 15.09 -13.69 2.20
C LYS A 145 15.41 -12.98 0.88
N VAL A 146 14.45 -13.01 -0.05
CA VAL A 146 14.55 -12.36 -1.36
C VAL A 146 13.47 -11.31 -1.51
N TYR A 147 13.85 -10.12 -2.00
CA TYR A 147 12.92 -9.07 -2.39
C TYR A 147 12.79 -9.06 -3.91
N GLN A 148 11.61 -8.69 -4.40
CA GLN A 148 11.36 -8.48 -5.82
C GLN A 148 10.60 -7.17 -6.05
N ILE A 149 10.85 -6.55 -7.20
CA ILE A 149 10.07 -5.40 -7.65
C ILE A 149 8.68 -5.89 -8.06
N GLY A 150 7.65 -5.35 -7.44
CA GLY A 150 6.28 -5.75 -7.69
C GLY A 150 5.31 -5.23 -6.65
N ALA A 151 4.03 -5.25 -7.00
CA ALA A 151 2.95 -4.96 -6.08
C ALA A 151 2.40 -6.26 -5.48
N GLY A 152 1.83 -6.18 -4.28
CA GLY A 152 0.96 -7.21 -3.73
C GLY A 152 -0.37 -7.29 -4.48
N VAL A 153 -1.19 -8.31 -4.19
CA VAL A 153 -2.41 -8.61 -4.95
C VAL A 153 -3.40 -7.43 -4.99
N SER A 154 -3.66 -6.80 -3.84
CA SER A 154 -4.58 -5.65 -3.75
C SER A 154 -3.98 -4.37 -4.33
N GLY A 155 -2.68 -4.15 -4.12
CA GLY A 155 -1.96 -3.05 -4.77
C GLY A 155 -2.04 -3.16 -6.30
N ALA A 156 -1.77 -4.34 -6.83
CA ALA A 156 -1.88 -4.67 -8.26
C ALA A 156 -3.32 -4.50 -8.78
N GLN A 157 -4.32 -4.98 -8.03
CA GLN A 157 -5.74 -4.85 -8.38
C GLN A 157 -6.17 -3.38 -8.51
N LEU A 158 -5.71 -2.50 -7.63
CA LEU A 158 -5.99 -1.06 -7.72
C LEU A 158 -5.28 -0.42 -8.93
N MET A 159 -3.98 -0.67 -9.08
CA MET A 159 -3.17 -0.08 -10.16
C MET A 159 -3.70 -0.49 -11.54
N ARG A 160 -4.04 -1.76 -11.76
CA ARG A 160 -4.58 -2.24 -13.04
C ARG A 160 -5.93 -1.62 -13.38
N ASN A 161 -6.66 -1.12 -12.39
CA ASN A 161 -7.94 -0.43 -12.55
C ASN A 161 -7.79 1.12 -12.54
N GLY A 162 -6.57 1.63 -12.73
CA GLY A 162 -6.31 3.05 -12.93
C GLY A 162 -6.17 3.88 -11.65
N PHE A 163 -6.30 3.29 -10.46
CA PHE A 163 -6.03 4.00 -9.22
C PHE A 163 -4.52 4.27 -9.07
N LYS A 164 -4.19 5.45 -8.57
CA LYS A 164 -2.82 5.83 -8.25
C LYS A 164 -2.51 5.42 -6.82
N VAL A 165 -1.36 4.79 -6.62
CA VAL A 165 -0.94 4.24 -5.34
C VAL A 165 0.39 4.87 -4.94
N ILE A 166 0.48 5.29 -3.68
CA ILE A 166 1.69 5.78 -3.02
C ILE A 166 2.09 4.75 -1.97
N SER A 167 3.38 4.43 -1.87
CA SER A 167 3.91 3.68 -0.73
C SER A 167 4.03 4.59 0.49
N GLN A 168 3.78 4.09 1.69
CA GLN A 168 4.12 4.85 2.91
C GLN A 168 5.60 5.29 2.99
N ARG A 169 6.50 4.66 2.19
CA ARG A 169 7.94 4.94 2.09
C ARG A 169 8.27 6.00 1.04
N ASP A 170 7.30 6.44 0.25
CA ASP A 170 7.52 7.44 -0.79
C ASP A 170 7.48 8.85 -0.20
N PHE A 171 8.51 9.20 0.55
CA PHE A 171 8.51 10.44 1.33
C PHE A 171 8.48 11.68 0.45
N ALA A 172 9.18 11.70 -0.69
CA ALA A 172 9.12 12.85 -1.59
C ALA A 172 7.71 13.02 -2.18
N SER A 173 7.06 11.92 -2.57
CA SER A 173 5.67 11.94 -3.05
C SER A 173 4.68 12.36 -1.96
N LEU A 174 4.89 11.93 -0.71
CA LEU A 174 4.08 12.35 0.43
C LEU A 174 4.25 13.85 0.73
N GLU A 175 5.45 14.40 0.59
CA GLU A 175 5.69 15.85 0.74
C GLU A 175 4.92 16.67 -0.29
N LEU A 176 4.89 16.23 -1.55
CA LEU A 176 4.07 16.84 -2.60
C LEU A 176 2.58 16.76 -2.27
N LEU A 177 2.13 15.64 -1.69
CA LEU A 177 0.75 15.49 -1.24
C LEU A 177 0.44 16.45 -0.08
N TYR A 178 1.31 16.59 0.92
CA TYR A 178 1.08 17.53 2.03
C TYR A 178 0.98 18.98 1.55
N ALA A 179 1.81 19.38 0.58
CA ALA A 179 1.72 20.70 -0.05
C ALA A 179 0.38 20.95 -0.78
N LYS A 180 -0.33 19.88 -1.20
CA LYS A 180 -1.71 19.99 -1.71
C LYS A 180 -2.74 20.16 -0.62
N LEU A 181 -2.48 19.62 0.56
CA LEU A 181 -3.42 19.60 1.68
C LEU A 181 -3.32 20.85 2.56
N ASP A 182 -2.15 21.47 2.62
CA ASP A 182 -1.87 22.67 3.39
C ASP A 182 -0.93 23.61 2.63
N GLU A 183 -1.43 24.81 2.32
CA GLU A 183 -0.70 25.85 1.59
C GLU A 183 0.55 26.36 2.33
N ASN A 184 0.64 26.12 3.64
CA ASN A 184 1.79 26.49 4.46
C ASN A 184 2.81 25.36 4.61
N HIS A 185 2.52 24.16 4.07
CA HIS A 185 3.47 23.05 4.14
C HIS A 185 4.68 23.34 3.24
N VAL A 186 5.86 23.35 3.85
CA VAL A 186 7.13 23.50 3.13
C VAL A 186 7.64 22.11 2.75
N VAL A 187 7.73 21.84 1.45
CA VAL A 187 8.22 20.58 0.90
C VAL A 187 9.68 20.37 1.31
N ASN A 188 9.97 19.20 1.89
CA ASN A 188 11.34 18.75 2.05
C ASN A 188 11.90 18.23 0.71
N GLU A 189 12.66 19.06 0.01
CA GLU A 189 13.28 18.74 -1.28
C GLU A 189 14.34 17.61 -1.21
N ASP A 190 14.87 17.32 -0.01
CA ASP A 190 15.82 16.21 0.21
C ASP A 190 15.13 14.87 0.44
N ALA A 191 13.80 14.85 0.55
CA ALA A 191 13.04 13.61 0.71
C ALA A 191 13.16 12.73 -0.53
N LEU A 192 13.29 11.42 -0.30
CA LEU A 192 13.43 10.41 -1.36
C LEU A 192 12.25 9.46 -1.32
N ASP A 193 11.82 9.01 -2.49
CA ASP A 193 10.89 7.90 -2.61
C ASP A 193 11.61 6.56 -2.45
N HIS A 194 10.85 5.49 -2.20
CA HIS A 194 11.42 4.19 -1.85
C HIS A 194 12.41 3.67 -2.89
N HIS A 195 12.13 3.90 -4.18
CA HIS A 195 12.99 3.46 -5.28
C HIS A 195 14.26 4.32 -5.47
N GLU A 196 14.37 5.45 -4.77
CA GLU A 196 15.48 6.38 -4.90
C GLU A 196 16.54 6.21 -3.81
N ILE A 197 16.24 5.50 -2.72
CA ILE A 197 17.17 5.29 -1.61
C ILE A 197 18.30 4.32 -1.97
N GLY A 198 19.40 4.39 -1.21
CA GLY A 198 20.60 3.58 -1.43
C GLY A 198 20.33 2.07 -1.44
N TRP A 199 19.59 1.56 -0.44
CA TRP A 199 19.27 0.14 -0.36
C TRP A 199 18.55 -0.39 -1.61
N TYR A 200 17.54 0.35 -2.11
CA TYR A 200 16.79 -0.08 -3.29
C TYR A 200 17.69 -0.14 -4.52
N LYS A 201 18.50 0.89 -4.73
CA LYS A 201 19.45 0.97 -5.85
C LYS A 201 20.53 -0.09 -5.78
N GLU A 202 21.02 -0.41 -4.59
CA GLU A 202 22.03 -1.46 -4.39
C GLU A 202 21.44 -2.86 -4.60
N TYR A 203 20.21 -3.09 -4.14
CA TYR A 203 19.58 -4.41 -4.22
C TYR A 203 19.04 -4.74 -5.62
N PHE A 204 18.50 -3.75 -6.34
CA PHE A 204 17.85 -3.95 -7.64
C PHE A 204 18.57 -3.35 -8.85
N GLY A 205 19.67 -2.61 -8.64
CA GLY A 205 20.42 -1.91 -9.69
C GLY A 205 21.55 -2.70 -10.32
#